data_AF-A0A369L3E1-F1
#
_entry.id   AF-A0A369L3E1-F1
#
_cell.length_a   1.000
_cell.length_b   1.000
_cell.length_c   1.000
_cell.angle_alpha   90.00
_cell.angle_beta   90.00
_cell.angle_gamma   90.00
#
_symmetry.space_group_name_H-M   'P 1'
#
loop_
_entity.id
_entity.type
_entity.pdbx_description
1 polymer ?
#
loop_
_entity_poly.entity_id
_entity_poly.type
_entity_poly.pdbx_seq_one_letter_code
_entity_poly.pdbx_strand_id
1 'polypeptide(L)' 'VFDELDEIAKLEDPRSRGKALTGNLAGVWRYRVGDYRILCDINDGRLVILVVDVAHRREVYKRR' A
#
# COMPACT_ATOMS: atom_id res chain seq x y z
N VAL A 1 3.07 10.24 4.93
CA VAL A 1 2.50 9.34 3.90
C VAL A 1 3.12 9.62 2.55
N PHE A 2 3.01 10.86 2.05
CA PHE A 2 3.67 11.26 0.80
C PHE A 2 5.19 11.04 0.81
N ASP A 3 5.89 11.43 1.90
CA ASP A 3 7.33 11.17 2.01
C ASP A 3 7.68 9.68 1.92
N GLU A 4 6.84 8.81 2.49
CA GLU A 4 7.05 7.36 2.43
C GLU A 4 6.85 6.83 1.01
N LEU A 5 5.91 7.38 0.24
CA LEU A 5 5.70 7.02 -1.15
C LEU A 5 6.91 7.40 -2.02
N ASP A 6 7.50 8.58 -1.78
CA ASP A 6 8.72 9.00 -2.47
C ASP A 6 9.89 8.05 -2.18
N GLU A 7 10.01 7.59 -0.93
CA GLU A 7 11.01 6.58 -0.57
C GLU A 7 10.71 5.21 -1.19
N ILE A 8 9.44 4.79 -1.31
CA ILE A 8 9.06 3.53 -2.00
C ILE A 8 9.44 3.62 -3.49
N ALA A 9 9.20 4.77 -4.11
CA ALA A 9 9.46 4.98 -5.53
C ALA A 9 10.94 4.98 -5.90
N LYS A 10 11.84 5.27 -4.95
CA LYS A 10 13.30 5.23 -5.13
C LYS A 10 13.90 3.84 -4.99
N LEU A 11 13.13 2.86 -4.52
CA LEU A 11 13.63 1.48 -4.38
C LEU A 11 13.85 0.85 -5.75
N GLU A 12 14.92 0.05 -5.85
CA GLU A 12 15.16 -0.81 -7.01
C GLU A 12 14.00 -1.79 -7.22
N ASP A 13 13.49 -2.36 -6.13
CA ASP A 13 12.24 -3.11 -6.12
C ASP A 13 11.29 -2.57 -5.04
N PRO A 14 10.24 -1.81 -5.44
CA PRO A 14 9.21 -1.33 -4.52
C PRO A 14 8.54 -2.46 -3.74
N ARG A 15 8.50 -3.69 -4.28
CA ARG A 15 7.85 -4.86 -3.66
C ARG A 15 8.57 -5.31 -2.39
N SER A 16 9.85 -4.95 -2.22
CA SER A 16 10.70 -5.34 -1.08
C SER A 16 10.21 -4.84 0.28
N ARG A 17 9.55 -3.69 0.35
CA ARG A 17 9.03 -3.11 1.61
C ARG A 17 7.54 -3.33 1.83
N GLY A 18 6.84 -3.84 0.82
CA GLY A 18 5.41 -4.10 0.89
C GLY A 18 5.11 -5.58 1.11
N LYS A 19 3.87 -5.88 1.50
CA LYS A 19 3.36 -7.25 1.56
C LYS A 19 2.42 -7.50 0.40
N ALA A 20 2.71 -8.50 -0.43
CA ALA A 20 1.79 -8.98 -1.44
C ALA A 20 0.49 -9.47 -0.78
N LEU A 21 -0.65 -9.02 -1.29
CA LEU A 21 -1.96 -9.51 -0.92
C LEU A 21 -2.31 -10.78 -1.71
N THR A 22 -3.28 -11.53 -1.23
CA THR A 22 -3.71 -12.81 -1.79
C THR A 22 -5.22 -12.81 -2.06
N GLY A 23 -5.71 -13.84 -2.75
CA GLY A 23 -7.12 -13.97 -3.11
C GLY A 23 -7.55 -12.93 -4.14
N ASN A 24 -8.69 -12.28 -3.92
CA ASN A 24 -9.25 -11.29 -4.85
C ASN A 24 -8.39 -10.02 -5.02
N LEU A 25 -7.37 -9.84 -4.18
CA LEU A 25 -6.41 -8.73 -4.26
C LEU A 25 -5.00 -9.23 -4.63
N ALA A 26 -4.87 -10.45 -5.16
CA ALA A 26 -3.59 -10.92 -5.68
C ALA A 26 -3.06 -9.97 -6.76
N GLY A 27 -1.76 -9.67 -6.72
CA GLY A 27 -1.12 -8.65 -7.56
C GLY A 27 -1.04 -7.26 -6.91
N VAL A 28 -1.75 -7.03 -5.80
CA VAL A 28 -1.67 -5.78 -5.03
C VAL A 28 -0.67 -5.90 -3.88
N TRP A 29 0.10 -4.85 -3.65
CA TRP A 29 1.02 -4.72 -2.52
C TRP A 29 0.46 -3.79 -1.45
N ARG A 30 0.67 -4.15 -0.18
CA ARG A 30 0.30 -3.32 0.97
C ARG A 30 1.54 -2.80 1.70
N TYR A 31 1.62 -1.49 1.87
CA TYR A 31 2.60 -0.82 2.74
C TYR A 31 1.93 -0.35 4.03
N ARG A 32 2.68 -0.36 5.12
CA ARG A 32 2.23 0.19 6.41
C ARG A 32 3.05 1.43 6.72
N VAL A 33 2.38 2.57 6.86
CA VAL A 33 3.01 3.86 7.16
C VAL A 33 2.38 4.40 8.43
N GLY A 34 2.99 4.09 9.58
CA GLY A 34 2.38 4.38 10.88
C GLY A 34 1.01 3.70 11.06
N ASP A 35 -0.04 4.52 11.15
CA ASP A 35 -1.44 4.08 11.28
C ASP A 35 -2.15 3.86 9.93
N TYR A 36 -1.48 4.20 8.82
CA TYR A 36 -2.05 4.13 7.47
C TYR A 36 -1.64 2.84 6.77
N ARG A 37 -2.51 2.37 5.87
CA ARG A 37 -2.20 1.30 4.93
C ARG A 37 -2.34 1.87 3.52
N ILE A 38 -1.37 1.53 2.68
CA ILE A 38 -1.37 1.94 1.27
C ILE A 38 -1.45 0.66 0.46
N LEU A 39 -2.42 0.59 -0.45
CA LEU A 39 -2.47 -0.46 -1.46
C LEU A 39 -1.81 0.07 -2.75
N CYS A 40 -1.04 -0.76 -3.42
CA CYS A 40 -0.35 -0.38 -4.66
C CYS A 40 -0.49 -1.50 -5.68
N ASP A 41 -0.79 -1.12 -6.90
CA ASP A 41 -0.63 -1.98 -8.06
C ASP A 41 0.70 -1.61 -8.75
N ILE A 42 1.67 -2.51 -8.67
CA ILE A 42 3.03 -2.25 -9.13
C ILE A 42 3.16 -2.86 -10.53
N ASN A 43 2.99 -2.03 -11.56
CA ASN A 43 3.18 -2.42 -12.95
C ASN A 43 4.63 -2.11 -13.37
N ASP A 44 5.33 -3.10 -13.93
CA ASP A 44 6.73 -2.95 -14.32
C ASP A 44 6.86 -1.88 -15.43
N GLY A 45 7.39 -0.71 -15.05
CA GLY A 45 7.52 0.48 -15.89
C GLY A 45 6.55 1.64 -15.57
N ARG A 46 5.53 1.43 -14.73
CA ARG A 46 4.63 2.47 -14.20
C ARG A 46 4.12 2.11 -12.79
N LEU A 47 4.56 2.85 -11.77
CA LEU A 47 4.06 2.67 -10.41
C LEU A 47 2.65 3.29 -10.26
N VAL A 48 1.60 2.48 -10.17
CA VAL A 48 0.22 2.95 -9.97
C VAL A 48 -0.16 2.78 -8.50
N ILE A 49 -0.01 3.85 -7.73
CA ILE A 49 -0.30 3.88 -6.29
C ILE A 49 -1.78 4.22 -6.09
N LEU A 50 -2.63 3.22 -5.86
CA LEU A 50 -4.02 3.44 -5.45
C LEU A 50 -4.10 3.48 -3.93
N VAL A 51 -3.99 4.67 -3.33
CA VAL A 51 -4.09 4.83 -1.87
C VAL A 51 -5.49 4.44 -1.39
N VAL A 52 -5.66 3.18 -0.97
CA VAL A 52 -6.90 2.68 -0.35
C VAL A 52 -6.70 2.58 1.15
N ASP A 53 -7.45 3.43 1.84
CA ASP A 53 -7.86 3.35 3.24
C ASP A 53 -6.95 3.97 4.33
N VAL A 54 -7.36 5.18 4.72
CA VAL A 54 -6.98 5.84 5.97
C VAL A 54 -7.88 5.29 7.07
N ALA A 55 -7.47 4.20 7.70
CA ALA A 55 -8.20 3.72 8.85
C ALA A 55 -7.28 3.58 10.06
N HIS A 56 -7.35 4.59 10.93
CA HIS A 56 -6.89 4.50 12.30
C HIS A 56 -7.50 3.21 12.88
N ARG A 57 -6.66 2.33 13.41
CA ARG A 57 -6.96 0.97 13.94
C ARG A 57 -8.14 0.87 14.92
N ARG A 58 -8.76 1.99 15.28
CA ARG A 58 -9.94 2.14 16.14
C ARG A 58 -11.27 2.35 15.38
N GLU A 59 -11.26 2.71 14.10
CA GLU A 59 -12.49 3.08 13.36
C GLU A 59 -12.95 2.02 12.33
N VAL A 60 -12.12 1.02 11.99
CA VAL A 60 -12.46 -0.01 10.96
C VAL A 60 -13.64 -0.92 11.35
N TYR A 61 -13.97 -1.04 12.64
CA TYR A 61 -15.09 -1.88 13.10
C TYR A 61 -16.47 -1.17 13.08
N LYS A 62 -16.55 0.10 12.69
CA LYS A 62 -17.81 0.86 12.64
C LYS A 62 -18.29 1.08 11.21
N ARG A 63 -18.71 0.01 10.55
CA ARG A 63 -19.75 0.03 9.52
C ARG A 63 -20.14 -1.41 9.20
N ARG A 64 -21.16 -1.87 9.91
CA ARG A 64 -22.02 -2.98 9.50
C ARG A 64 -23.40 -2.39 9.25
#